data_AF-A0A0M4CF49-F1
#
_entry.id   AF-A0A0M4CF49-F1
#
_cell.length_a   1.000
_cell.length_b   1.000
_cell.length_c   1.000
_cell.angle_alpha   90.00
_cell.angle_beta   90.00
_cell.angle_gamma   90.00
#
_symmetry.space_group_name_H-M   'P 1'
#
loop_
_entity.id
_entity.type
_entity.pdbx_description
1 polymer ?
#
loop_
_entity_poly.entity_id
_entity_poly.type
_entity_poly.pdbx_seq_one_letter_code
_entity_poly.pdbx_strand_id
1 'polypeptide(L)'
;MNRSTTSPVDARRQFRAGLIQPTSGWSAGYAQANLIALPRDLAFDFLLFAQRNPKPCPVLEVLDAGETFGGIFGSTADEADIRTDAPQYRIYEHGELIDSPSHALDYWRDDLVSFLIGCSFTFEHPLISAGVPVRHITENRNVPMYETSLPCRPAGSLSGNLVVSLRMIPASQVSDAVRITSRYPAVHGAPIHIGDPSLIGITDLDNPDFGDAPISEPGDIPVFWACGVTPQAMVMASKPPLAITHAPGHMLITDAPDRGFQVP
;
A
#
# COMPACT_ATOMS: atom_id res chain seq x y z
N MET A 1 -7.41 -4.02 -23.88
CA MET A 1 -8.35 -4.52 -22.85
C MET A 1 -8.58 -3.41 -21.83
N ASN A 2 -9.80 -3.27 -21.33
CA ASN A 2 -10.07 -2.32 -20.24
C ASN A 2 -9.59 -2.95 -18.92
N ARG A 3 -8.50 -2.41 -18.33
CA ARG A 3 -7.89 -2.90 -17.06
C ARG A 3 -8.90 -2.97 -15.92
N SER A 4 -9.83 -2.02 -15.89
CA SER A 4 -10.86 -1.92 -14.86
C SER A 4 -11.79 -3.14 -14.84
N THR A 5 -12.09 -3.71 -15.99
CA THR A 5 -13.01 -4.86 -16.13
C THR A 5 -12.28 -6.21 -16.15
N THR A 6 -10.95 -6.24 -16.09
CA THR A 6 -10.18 -7.48 -16.00
C THR A 6 -10.43 -8.15 -14.65
N SER A 7 -10.72 -9.46 -14.66
CA SER A 7 -10.91 -10.22 -13.41
C SER A 7 -9.62 -10.24 -12.58
N PRO A 8 -9.70 -10.31 -11.22
CA PRO A 8 -8.52 -10.43 -10.38
C PRO A 8 -7.55 -11.54 -10.82
N VAL A 9 -8.09 -12.72 -11.13
CA VAL A 9 -7.31 -13.89 -11.59
C VAL A 9 -6.57 -13.59 -12.90
N ASP A 10 -7.26 -13.02 -13.90
CA ASP A 10 -6.64 -12.72 -15.18
C ASP A 10 -5.59 -11.60 -15.08
N ALA A 11 -5.75 -10.67 -14.13
CA ALA A 11 -4.75 -9.65 -13.84
C ALA A 11 -3.50 -10.30 -13.20
N ARG A 12 -3.68 -11.13 -12.16
CA ARG A 12 -2.56 -11.89 -11.53
C ARG A 12 -1.81 -12.76 -12.54
N ARG A 13 -2.52 -13.46 -13.44
CA ARG A 13 -1.91 -14.26 -14.53
C ARG A 13 -1.04 -13.42 -15.47
N GLN A 14 -1.45 -12.19 -15.79
CA GLN A 14 -0.66 -11.29 -16.63
C GLN A 14 0.61 -10.83 -15.92
N PHE A 15 0.52 -10.49 -14.64
CA PHE A 15 1.68 -10.10 -13.83
C PHE A 15 2.66 -11.26 -13.65
N ARG A 16 2.15 -12.46 -13.36
CA ARG A 16 2.93 -13.71 -13.34
C ARG A 16 3.63 -14.00 -14.66
N ALA A 17 3.02 -13.64 -15.80
CA ALA A 17 3.62 -13.76 -17.13
C ALA A 17 4.66 -12.67 -17.45
N GLY A 18 4.96 -11.77 -16.51
CA GLY A 18 6.00 -10.75 -16.63
C GLY A 18 5.50 -9.35 -17.01
N LEU A 19 4.20 -9.09 -17.00
CA LEU A 19 3.68 -7.73 -17.22
C LEU A 19 4.03 -6.83 -16.01
N ILE A 20 4.91 -5.85 -16.21
CA ILE A 20 5.25 -4.85 -15.18
C ILE A 20 4.51 -3.55 -15.47
N GLN A 21 3.43 -3.28 -14.73
CA GLN A 21 2.67 -2.03 -14.80
C GLN A 21 2.11 -1.67 -13.42
N PRO A 22 1.84 -0.38 -13.14
CA PRO A 22 1.10 0.00 -11.95
C PRO A 22 -0.27 -0.70 -11.91
N THR A 23 -0.68 -1.13 -10.72
CA THR A 23 -1.97 -1.82 -10.51
C THR A 23 -3.15 -0.87 -10.32
N SER A 24 -2.93 0.45 -10.27
CA SER A 24 -4.02 1.42 -10.24
C SER A 24 -4.96 1.24 -11.44
N GLY A 25 -6.27 1.23 -11.17
CA GLY A 25 -7.30 1.05 -12.18
C GLY A 25 -7.46 -0.38 -12.71
N TRP A 26 -6.73 -1.37 -12.20
CA TRP A 26 -6.98 -2.79 -12.49
C TRP A 26 -8.05 -3.38 -11.57
N SER A 27 -8.91 -4.24 -12.13
CA SER A 27 -9.90 -5.03 -11.38
C SER A 27 -10.74 -4.17 -10.42
N ALA A 28 -11.43 -3.16 -10.97
CA ALA A 28 -12.17 -2.20 -10.17
C ALA A 28 -13.22 -2.87 -9.27
N GLY A 29 -13.29 -2.45 -8.00
CA GLY A 29 -14.17 -3.01 -6.98
C GLY A 29 -13.58 -4.16 -6.18
N TYR A 30 -12.35 -4.56 -6.46
CA TYR A 30 -11.58 -5.54 -5.68
C TYR A 30 -10.42 -4.88 -4.96
N ALA A 31 -10.18 -5.34 -3.73
CA ALA A 31 -9.12 -4.82 -2.88
C ALA A 31 -7.75 -5.18 -3.44
N GLN A 32 -6.85 -4.21 -3.33
CA GLN A 32 -5.44 -4.40 -3.57
C GLN A 32 -4.71 -4.38 -2.23
N ALA A 33 -3.74 -5.26 -2.07
CA ALA A 33 -2.97 -5.41 -0.84
C ALA A 33 -1.49 -5.07 -1.09
N ASN A 34 -0.94 -4.30 -0.17
CA ASN A 34 0.50 -4.21 0.01
C ASN A 34 1.01 -5.55 0.56
N LEU A 35 2.20 -5.96 0.13
CA LEU A 35 2.91 -7.13 0.65
C LEU A 35 4.13 -6.70 1.47
N ILE A 36 4.34 -7.34 2.62
CA ILE A 36 5.64 -7.46 3.30
C ILE A 36 5.81 -8.90 3.82
N ALA A 37 6.92 -9.54 3.47
CA ALA A 37 7.31 -10.84 3.99
C ALA A 37 8.63 -10.70 4.77
N LEU A 38 8.65 -11.27 5.97
CA LEU A 38 9.75 -11.18 6.92
C LEU A 38 10.08 -12.57 7.49
N PRO A 39 11.33 -12.83 7.89
CA PRO A 39 11.68 -14.01 8.66
C PRO A 39 10.78 -14.20 9.89
N ARG A 40 10.44 -15.45 10.20
CA ARG A 40 9.50 -15.83 11.27
C ARG A 40 9.84 -15.24 12.63
N ASP A 41 11.12 -15.07 12.96
CA ASP A 41 11.59 -14.47 14.21
C ASP A 41 11.17 -13.00 14.36
N LEU A 42 10.97 -12.27 13.26
CA LEU A 42 10.47 -10.90 13.23
C LEU A 42 8.94 -10.80 13.06
N ALA A 43 8.27 -11.91 12.77
CA ALA A 43 6.82 -11.90 12.48
C ALA A 43 6.00 -11.39 13.67
N PHE A 44 6.35 -11.77 14.90
CA PHE A 44 5.66 -11.29 16.10
C PHE A 44 5.86 -9.78 16.30
N ASP A 45 7.10 -9.31 16.14
CA ASP A 45 7.43 -7.89 16.24
C ASP A 45 6.66 -7.08 15.20
N PHE A 46 6.55 -7.58 13.97
CA PHE A 46 5.78 -6.92 12.92
C PHE A 46 4.28 -6.92 13.20
N LEU A 47 3.72 -8.04 13.67
CA LEU A 47 2.30 -8.10 14.03
C LEU A 47 1.98 -7.11 15.17
N LEU A 48 2.86 -6.99 16.17
CA LEU A 48 2.72 -6.01 17.24
C LEU A 48 2.93 -4.58 16.74
N PHE A 49 3.87 -4.35 15.80
CA PHE A 49 4.06 -3.06 15.15
C PHE A 49 2.79 -2.64 14.40
N ALA A 50 2.20 -3.55 13.63
CA ALA A 50 0.97 -3.30 12.90
C ALA A 50 -0.22 -3.03 13.83
N GLN A 51 -0.35 -3.80 14.91
CA GLN A 51 -1.36 -3.59 15.95
C GLN A 51 -1.21 -2.22 16.62
N ARG A 52 0.02 -1.75 16.87
CA ARG A 52 0.29 -0.44 17.47
C ARG A 52 0.08 0.71 16.50
N ASN A 53 0.20 0.45 15.20
CA ASN A 53 0.12 1.42 14.10
C ASN A 53 -0.93 0.99 13.05
N PRO A 54 -2.22 0.85 13.41
CA PRO A 54 -3.22 0.24 12.55
C PRO A 54 -3.58 1.09 11.33
N LYS A 55 -3.36 2.41 11.38
CA LYS A 55 -3.59 3.30 10.23
C LYS A 55 -2.58 3.05 9.09
N PRO A 56 -1.25 3.10 9.32
CA PRO A 56 -0.29 2.79 8.26
C PRO A 56 -0.15 1.30 7.96
N CYS A 57 -0.48 0.41 8.90
CA CYS A 57 -0.32 -1.04 8.76
C CYS A 57 -1.62 -1.82 9.04
N PRO A 58 -2.73 -1.56 8.33
CA PRO A 58 -3.96 -2.31 8.51
C PRO A 58 -3.79 -3.72 7.91
N VAL A 59 -3.52 -4.72 8.74
CA VAL A 59 -3.36 -6.11 8.29
C VAL A 59 -4.71 -6.66 7.84
N LEU A 60 -4.77 -7.14 6.60
CA LEU A 60 -5.92 -7.84 6.02
C LEU A 60 -5.83 -9.34 6.25
N GLU A 61 -4.62 -9.90 6.07
CA GLU A 61 -4.35 -11.33 6.25
C GLU A 61 -2.87 -11.53 6.59
N VAL A 62 -2.60 -12.58 7.37
CA VAL A 62 -1.25 -13.09 7.66
C VAL A 62 -1.18 -14.51 7.14
N LEU A 63 -0.17 -14.81 6.35
CA LEU A 63 0.11 -16.17 5.88
C LEU A 63 1.17 -16.80 6.76
N ASP A 64 1.00 -18.08 7.11
CA ASP A 64 1.97 -18.80 7.92
C ASP A 64 3.32 -18.91 7.18
N ALA A 65 4.36 -19.27 7.92
CA ALA A 65 5.69 -19.33 7.33
C ALA A 65 5.75 -20.34 6.17
N GLY A 66 6.19 -19.87 5.01
CA GLY A 66 6.28 -20.68 3.78
C GLY A 66 4.98 -20.76 2.98
N GLU A 67 3.86 -20.26 3.50
CA GLU A 67 2.61 -20.16 2.73
C GLU A 67 2.69 -19.01 1.71
N THR A 68 2.08 -19.23 0.55
CA THR A 68 2.18 -18.32 -0.60
C THR A 68 0.82 -17.85 -1.13
N PHE A 69 -0.26 -18.24 -0.46
CA PHE A 69 -1.62 -17.77 -0.72
C PHE A 69 -2.47 -17.94 0.55
N GLY A 70 -3.61 -17.26 0.61
CA GLY A 70 -4.54 -17.28 1.74
C GLY A 70 -6.00 -17.05 1.32
N GLY A 71 -6.87 -16.87 2.31
CA GLY A 71 -8.31 -16.70 2.14
C GLY A 71 -8.73 -15.41 1.43
N ILE A 72 -7.88 -14.38 1.38
CA ILE A 72 -8.18 -13.12 0.66
C ILE A 72 -8.29 -13.31 -0.86
N PHE A 73 -7.77 -14.44 -1.38
CA PHE A 73 -7.94 -14.87 -2.77
C PHE A 73 -9.19 -15.73 -3.00
N GLY A 74 -10.04 -15.88 -1.97
CA GLY A 74 -11.37 -16.46 -2.08
C GLY A 74 -11.38 -17.87 -2.71
N SER A 75 -12.29 -18.09 -3.66
CA SER A 75 -12.44 -19.38 -4.33
C SER A 75 -11.33 -19.69 -5.34
N THR A 76 -10.37 -18.79 -5.55
CA THR A 76 -9.27 -18.95 -6.53
C THR A 76 -7.91 -18.97 -5.83
N ALA A 77 -7.90 -19.25 -4.52
CA ALA A 77 -6.70 -19.26 -3.70
C ALA A 77 -5.63 -20.25 -4.20
N ASP A 78 -6.04 -21.39 -4.76
CA ASP A 78 -5.17 -22.39 -5.38
C ASP A 78 -4.51 -21.91 -6.68
N GLU A 79 -5.05 -20.87 -7.32
CA GLU A 79 -4.44 -20.22 -8.48
C GLU A 79 -3.51 -19.06 -8.10
N ALA A 80 -3.54 -18.57 -6.86
CA ALA A 80 -2.78 -17.42 -6.40
C ALA A 80 -1.38 -17.82 -5.89
N ASP A 81 -0.39 -16.97 -6.16
CA ASP A 81 0.95 -17.10 -5.61
C ASP A 81 1.55 -15.69 -5.39
N ILE A 82 1.63 -15.26 -4.13
CA ILE A 82 2.12 -13.93 -3.76
C ILE A 82 3.58 -13.68 -4.13
N ARG A 83 4.31 -14.70 -4.59
CA ARG A 83 5.70 -14.58 -5.04
C ARG A 83 5.79 -14.14 -6.49
N THR A 84 4.70 -14.27 -7.26
CA THR A 84 4.68 -14.00 -8.71
C THR A 84 3.55 -13.09 -9.16
N ASP A 85 2.56 -12.85 -8.31
CA ASP A 85 1.29 -12.24 -8.74
C ASP A 85 1.23 -10.72 -8.59
N ALA A 86 2.20 -10.12 -7.89
CA ALA A 86 2.44 -8.68 -7.99
C ALA A 86 3.30 -8.39 -9.24
N PRO A 87 3.10 -7.24 -9.91
CA PRO A 87 3.87 -6.90 -11.10
C PRO A 87 5.37 -6.69 -10.83
N GLN A 88 5.74 -6.25 -9.61
CA GLN A 88 7.13 -6.01 -9.22
C GLN A 88 7.30 -6.05 -7.70
N TYR A 89 8.47 -6.50 -7.27
CA TYR A 89 8.87 -6.64 -5.86
C TYR A 89 10.06 -5.74 -5.54
N ARG A 90 10.33 -5.59 -4.25
CA ARG A 90 11.55 -5.00 -3.69
C ARG A 90 12.15 -5.95 -2.69
N ILE A 91 13.44 -6.23 -2.84
CA ILE A 91 14.19 -7.12 -1.95
C ILE A 91 15.14 -6.28 -1.12
N TYR A 92 15.02 -6.38 0.19
CA TYR A 92 15.87 -5.66 1.13
C TYR A 92 16.72 -6.63 1.94
N GLU A 93 18.02 -6.36 2.05
CA GLU A 93 18.91 -7.03 2.98
C GLU A 93 19.54 -5.99 3.90
N HIS A 94 19.44 -6.22 5.21
CA HIS A 94 19.94 -5.29 6.24
C HIS A 94 19.48 -3.83 6.04
N GLY A 95 18.24 -3.67 5.55
CA GLY A 95 17.60 -2.38 5.29
C GLY A 95 17.97 -1.71 3.96
N GLU A 96 18.89 -2.30 3.18
CA GLU A 96 19.30 -1.78 1.87
C GLU A 96 18.53 -2.51 0.75
N LEU A 97 18.03 -1.75 -0.24
CA LEU A 97 17.38 -2.32 -1.41
C LEU A 97 18.44 -2.97 -2.33
N ILE A 98 18.40 -4.30 -2.47
CA ILE A 98 19.39 -5.06 -3.26
C ILE A 98 18.88 -5.48 -4.64
N ASP A 99 17.57 -5.61 -4.83
CA ASP A 99 16.96 -5.99 -6.11
C ASP A 99 15.50 -5.52 -6.22
N SER A 100 14.99 -5.46 -7.46
CA SER A 100 13.61 -5.08 -7.78
C SER A 100 13.00 -5.96 -8.89
N PRO A 101 12.89 -7.28 -8.67
CA PRO A 101 12.51 -8.24 -9.70
C PRO A 101 11.00 -8.25 -10.00
N SER A 102 10.61 -8.84 -11.13
CA SER A 102 9.19 -9.10 -11.47
C SER A 102 8.59 -10.30 -10.75
N HIS A 103 9.40 -11.13 -10.10
CA HIS A 103 8.99 -12.20 -9.21
C HIS A 103 9.97 -12.35 -8.04
N ALA A 104 9.50 -12.82 -6.90
CA ALA A 104 10.31 -12.97 -5.69
C ALA A 104 10.79 -14.40 -5.41
N LEU A 105 10.61 -15.34 -6.36
CA LEU A 105 10.92 -16.76 -6.21
C LEU A 105 12.34 -17.04 -5.70
N ASP A 106 13.36 -16.38 -6.28
CA ASP A 106 14.77 -16.63 -5.96
C ASP A 106 15.18 -16.15 -4.55
N TYR A 107 14.38 -15.26 -3.96
CA TYR A 107 14.61 -14.69 -2.63
C TYR A 107 13.72 -15.30 -1.56
N TRP A 108 12.72 -16.09 -1.96
CA TRP A 108 11.73 -16.62 -1.03
C TRP A 108 12.28 -17.78 -0.21
N ARG A 109 12.02 -17.75 1.10
CA ARG A 109 12.42 -18.81 2.03
C ARG A 109 11.19 -19.39 2.73
N ASP A 110 11.29 -20.64 3.16
CA ASP A 110 10.21 -21.36 3.83
C ASP A 110 9.88 -20.82 5.24
N ASP A 111 10.76 -19.99 5.81
CA ASP A 111 10.53 -19.37 7.12
C ASP A 111 9.94 -17.95 7.02
N LEU A 112 9.65 -17.45 5.82
CA LEU A 112 9.04 -16.13 5.66
C LEU A 112 7.55 -16.17 6.01
N VAL A 113 7.15 -15.31 6.93
CA VAL A 113 5.75 -14.99 7.23
C VAL A 113 5.37 -13.76 6.41
N SER A 114 4.22 -13.84 5.72
CA SER A 114 3.77 -12.78 4.83
C SER A 114 2.58 -12.03 5.40
N PHE A 115 2.60 -10.71 5.30
CA PHE A 115 1.54 -9.83 5.75
C PHE A 115 0.96 -9.09 4.55
N LEU A 116 -0.34 -9.29 4.33
CA LEU A 116 -1.12 -8.56 3.35
C LEU A 116 -1.77 -7.37 4.07
N ILE A 117 -1.43 -6.15 3.63
CA ILE A 117 -1.78 -4.90 4.30
C ILE A 117 -2.68 -4.07 3.38
N GLY A 118 -3.75 -3.52 3.93
CA GLY A 118 -4.72 -2.72 3.21
C GLY A 118 -4.07 -1.53 2.49
N CYS A 119 -4.60 -1.20 1.31
CA CYS A 119 -4.07 -0.14 0.46
C CYS A 119 -5.09 0.98 0.25
N SER A 120 -4.61 2.22 0.24
CA SER A 120 -5.44 3.41 -0.04
C SER A 120 -6.16 3.37 -1.39
N PHE A 121 -5.70 2.56 -2.35
CA PHE A 121 -6.32 2.45 -3.67
C PHE A 121 -7.80 2.02 -3.58
N THR A 122 -8.15 1.28 -2.51
CA THR A 122 -9.52 0.88 -2.20
C THR A 122 -10.47 2.07 -1.96
N PHE A 123 -10.01 3.20 -1.42
CA PHE A 123 -10.89 4.38 -1.20
C PHE A 123 -10.88 5.41 -2.34
N GLU A 124 -10.05 5.23 -3.37
CA GLU A 124 -10.01 6.15 -4.51
C GLU A 124 -11.27 6.06 -5.36
N HIS A 125 -11.83 4.85 -5.55
CA HIS A 125 -13.10 4.64 -6.23
C HIS A 125 -14.27 5.38 -5.57
N PRO A 126 -14.48 5.28 -4.22
CA PRO A 126 -15.44 6.10 -3.51
C PRO A 126 -15.25 7.62 -3.67
N LEU A 127 -14.01 8.12 -3.68
CA LEU A 127 -13.73 9.55 -3.88
C LEU A 127 -14.16 10.00 -5.28
N ILE A 128 -13.73 9.27 -6.32
CA ILE A 128 -14.10 9.55 -7.72
C ILE A 128 -15.62 9.48 -7.89
N SER A 129 -16.27 8.47 -7.31
CA SER A 129 -17.73 8.30 -7.40
C SER A 129 -18.51 9.47 -6.76
N ALA A 130 -17.92 10.13 -5.76
CA ALA A 130 -18.47 11.32 -5.13
C ALA A 130 -18.06 12.63 -5.83
N GLY A 131 -17.33 12.55 -6.93
CA GLY A 131 -16.83 13.72 -7.68
C GLY A 131 -15.63 14.41 -7.04
N VAL A 132 -14.96 13.78 -6.07
CA VAL A 132 -13.69 14.28 -5.51
C VAL A 132 -12.56 13.84 -6.45
N PRO A 133 -11.76 14.77 -7.01
CA PRO A 133 -10.74 14.43 -7.98
C PRO A 133 -9.60 13.65 -7.32
N VAL A 134 -9.12 12.62 -8.01
CA VAL A 134 -7.93 11.85 -7.66
C VAL A 134 -6.92 12.03 -8.79
N ARG A 135 -6.17 13.13 -8.73
CA ARG A 135 -5.43 13.69 -9.88
C ARG A 135 -4.34 12.78 -10.43
N HIS A 136 -3.68 11.99 -9.60
CA HIS A 136 -2.66 11.06 -10.08
C HIS A 136 -3.26 9.96 -10.97
N ILE A 137 -4.53 9.56 -10.74
CA ILE A 137 -5.22 8.60 -11.60
C ILE A 137 -5.55 9.23 -12.95
N THR A 138 -6.12 10.44 -12.96
CA THR A 138 -6.50 11.12 -14.20
C THR A 138 -5.30 11.39 -15.11
N GLU A 139 -4.11 11.49 -14.52
CA GLU A 139 -2.86 11.85 -15.20
C GLU A 139 -1.92 10.64 -15.36
N ASN A 140 -2.38 9.43 -15.00
CA ASN A 140 -1.63 8.17 -15.11
C ASN A 140 -0.24 8.24 -14.43
N ARG A 141 -0.22 8.76 -13.19
CA ARG A 141 0.96 8.90 -12.32
C ARG A 141 0.80 8.07 -11.05
N ASN A 142 1.91 7.69 -10.46
CA ASN A 142 1.93 7.11 -9.13
C ASN A 142 1.67 8.19 -8.09
N VAL A 143 0.90 7.85 -7.05
CA VAL A 143 0.58 8.79 -5.97
C VAL A 143 1.87 9.27 -5.28
N PRO A 144 2.04 10.58 -5.03
CA PRO A 144 3.18 11.09 -4.25
C PRO A 144 3.08 10.60 -2.81
N MET A 145 4.20 10.09 -2.29
CA MET A 145 4.31 9.63 -0.92
C MET A 145 5.57 10.22 -0.27
N TYR A 146 5.47 10.54 1.01
CA TYR A 146 6.52 11.21 1.77
C TYR A 146 6.73 10.50 3.11
N GLU A 147 8.00 10.33 3.49
CA GLU A 147 8.37 10.02 4.86
C GLU A 147 8.19 11.27 5.72
N THR A 148 7.40 11.14 6.78
CA THR A 148 7.14 12.26 7.71
C THR A 148 8.17 12.30 8.83
N SER A 149 8.17 13.38 9.60
CA SER A 149 8.88 13.45 10.88
C SER A 149 8.14 12.75 12.04
N LEU A 150 6.97 12.16 11.78
CA LEU A 150 6.14 11.53 12.80
C LEU A 150 6.56 10.07 13.01
N PRO A 151 7.05 9.67 14.20
CA PRO A 151 7.44 8.29 14.44
C PRO A 151 6.23 7.37 14.59
N CYS A 152 6.32 6.16 14.03
CA CYS A 152 5.44 5.08 14.43
C CYS A 152 5.77 4.61 15.85
N ARG A 153 4.80 4.02 16.53
CA ARG A 153 5.01 3.37 17.82
C ARG A 153 5.84 2.10 17.60
N PRO A 154 7.07 1.99 18.15
CA PRO A 154 7.95 0.86 17.87
C PRO A 154 7.38 -0.45 18.46
N ALA A 155 7.86 -1.59 17.98
CA ALA A 155 7.57 -2.91 18.54
C ALA A 155 8.77 -3.84 18.38
N GLY A 156 9.30 -4.35 19.50
CA GLY A 156 10.53 -5.14 19.50
C GLY A 156 11.68 -4.38 18.84
N SER A 157 12.32 -4.98 17.84
CA SER A 157 13.40 -4.31 17.08
C SER A 157 12.89 -3.40 15.95
N LEU A 158 11.57 -3.34 15.70
CA LEU A 158 11.00 -2.63 14.57
C LEU A 158 10.56 -1.20 14.96
N SER A 159 11.05 -0.23 14.19
CA SER A 159 10.77 1.20 14.32
C SER A 159 10.93 1.90 12.97
N GLY A 160 10.31 3.08 12.82
CA GLY A 160 10.37 3.86 11.60
C GLY A 160 9.39 5.01 11.64
N ASN A 161 9.52 5.95 10.70
CA ASN A 161 8.59 7.06 10.58
C ASN A 161 7.35 6.64 9.78
N LEU A 162 6.25 7.35 10.02
CA LEU A 162 5.03 7.24 9.23
C LEU A 162 5.31 7.75 7.81
N VAL A 163 4.92 6.95 6.80
CA VAL A 163 4.86 7.38 5.40
C VAL A 163 3.42 7.75 5.07
N VAL A 164 3.25 8.87 4.36
CA VAL A 164 1.94 9.38 3.95
C VAL A 164 1.83 9.48 2.44
N SER A 165 0.62 9.27 1.91
CA SER A 165 0.28 9.60 0.53
C SER A 165 -0.46 10.93 0.47
N LEU A 166 -0.12 11.76 -0.51
CA LEU A 166 -0.72 13.08 -0.72
C LEU A 166 -1.75 13.03 -1.84
N ARG A 167 -2.90 13.68 -1.61
CA ARG A 167 -3.81 14.10 -2.68
C ARG A 167 -4.10 15.59 -2.53
N MET A 168 -4.04 16.31 -3.64
CA MET A 168 -4.46 17.71 -3.72
C MET A 168 -5.98 17.74 -3.92
N ILE A 169 -6.70 18.20 -2.89
CA ILE A 169 -8.18 18.14 -2.85
C ILE A 169 -8.74 19.57 -2.89
N PRO A 170 -9.74 19.86 -3.75
CA PRO A 170 -10.39 21.16 -3.75
C PRO A 170 -10.90 21.53 -2.36
N ALA A 171 -10.66 22.77 -1.91
CA ALA A 171 -11.00 23.19 -0.55
C ALA A 171 -12.46 22.89 -0.15
N SER A 172 -13.40 23.02 -1.09
CA SER A 172 -14.83 22.72 -0.89
C SER A 172 -15.14 21.24 -0.65
N GLN A 173 -14.25 20.33 -1.05
CA GLN A 173 -14.45 18.87 -0.99
C GLN A 173 -13.60 18.18 0.07
N VAL A 174 -12.77 18.91 0.83
CA VAL A 174 -11.94 18.32 1.91
C VAL A 174 -12.81 17.58 2.94
N SER A 175 -13.95 18.16 3.32
CA SER A 175 -14.87 17.53 4.29
C SER A 175 -15.50 16.24 3.74
N ASP A 176 -15.80 16.19 2.43
CA ASP A 176 -16.27 14.99 1.76
C ASP A 176 -15.18 13.92 1.70
N ALA A 177 -13.95 14.30 1.35
CA ALA A 177 -12.82 13.38 1.33
C ALA A 177 -12.58 12.74 2.69
N VAL A 178 -12.62 13.52 3.78
CA VAL A 178 -12.54 13.00 5.15
C VAL A 178 -13.68 12.03 5.45
N ARG A 179 -14.93 12.44 5.21
CA ARG A 179 -16.12 11.63 5.50
C ARG A 179 -16.12 10.30 4.75
N ILE A 180 -15.77 10.34 3.45
CA ILE A 180 -15.75 9.16 2.58
C ILE A 180 -14.66 8.19 3.05
N THR A 181 -13.43 8.67 3.22
CA THR A 181 -12.29 7.80 3.56
C THR A 181 -12.36 7.27 4.99
N SER A 182 -12.99 8.00 5.94
CA SER A 182 -13.19 7.54 7.32
C SER A 182 -13.99 6.24 7.43
N ARG A 183 -14.80 5.89 6.42
CA ARG A 183 -15.60 4.65 6.39
C ARG A 183 -14.78 3.42 6.00
N TYR A 184 -13.47 3.55 5.82
CA TYR A 184 -12.58 2.48 5.38
C TYR A 184 -11.35 2.31 6.29
N PRO A 185 -11.53 2.04 7.59
CA PRO A 185 -10.42 1.96 8.55
C PRO A 185 -9.43 0.82 8.26
N ALA A 186 -9.87 -0.25 7.59
CA ALA A 186 -9.02 -1.37 7.18
C ALA A 186 -8.13 -1.08 5.96
N VAL A 187 -8.22 0.12 5.38
CA VAL A 187 -7.36 0.60 4.26
C VAL A 187 -6.93 2.05 4.50
N HIS A 188 -6.36 2.31 5.67
CA HIS A 188 -5.83 3.58 6.19
C HIS A 188 -6.87 4.56 6.76
N GLY A 189 -8.10 4.58 6.25
CA GLY A 189 -9.20 5.35 6.82
C GLY A 189 -9.06 6.87 6.66
N ALA A 190 -9.38 7.62 7.72
CA ALA A 190 -9.35 9.08 7.72
C ALA A 190 -7.93 9.67 7.53
N PRO A 191 -7.79 10.86 6.91
CA PRO A 191 -6.51 11.56 6.79
C PRO A 191 -5.77 11.67 8.13
N ILE A 192 -4.45 11.65 8.07
CA ILE A 192 -3.58 11.88 9.23
C ILE A 192 -3.23 13.37 9.37
N HIS A 193 -3.23 14.11 8.27
CA HIS A 193 -2.91 15.54 8.23
C HIS A 193 -3.63 16.25 7.08
N ILE A 194 -3.94 17.53 7.28
CA ILE A 194 -4.60 18.40 6.30
C ILE A 194 -3.95 19.78 6.37
N GLY A 195 -3.54 20.33 5.23
CA GLY A 195 -2.93 21.66 5.16
C GLY A 195 -1.41 21.62 5.27
N ASP A 196 -0.84 22.54 6.04
CA ASP A 196 0.60 22.87 6.01
C ASP A 196 1.52 21.63 6.15
N PRO A 197 2.22 21.20 5.08
CA PRO A 197 3.04 19.99 5.08
C PRO A 197 4.23 20.05 6.04
N SER A 198 4.70 21.25 6.39
CA SER A 198 5.85 21.43 7.27
C SER A 198 5.59 20.94 8.69
N LEU A 199 4.33 20.92 9.12
CA LEU A 199 3.91 20.40 10.43
C LEU A 199 4.11 18.90 10.59
N ILE A 200 4.25 18.17 9.47
CA ILE A 200 4.61 16.75 9.45
C ILE A 200 6.01 16.51 8.87
N GLY A 201 6.82 17.57 8.75
CA GLY A 201 8.22 17.49 8.33
C GLY A 201 8.43 17.45 6.82
N ILE A 202 7.40 17.70 6.01
CA ILE A 202 7.52 17.74 4.54
C ILE A 202 7.77 19.19 4.12
N THR A 203 8.94 19.48 3.57
CA THR A 203 9.36 20.84 3.20
C THR A 203 9.24 21.15 1.71
N ASP A 204 9.19 20.11 0.87
CA ASP A 204 9.09 20.24 -0.58
C ASP A 204 8.08 19.21 -1.11
N LEU A 205 6.95 19.70 -1.62
CA LEU A 205 5.92 18.82 -2.19
C LEU A 205 6.31 18.33 -3.58
N ASP A 206 7.15 19.03 -4.33
CA ASP A 206 7.48 18.65 -5.71
C ASP A 206 8.49 17.51 -5.78
N ASN A 207 9.09 17.13 -4.64
CA ASN A 207 10.07 16.06 -4.54
C ASN A 207 9.63 14.97 -3.53
N PRO A 208 8.72 14.06 -3.91
CA PRO A 208 8.28 12.97 -3.04
C PRO A 208 9.36 11.90 -2.87
N ASP A 209 9.38 11.26 -1.69
CA ASP A 209 10.28 10.13 -1.42
C ASP A 209 9.92 8.89 -2.24
N PHE A 210 8.63 8.72 -2.57
CA PHE A 210 8.15 7.67 -3.47
C PHE A 210 7.04 8.18 -4.40
N GLY A 211 6.98 7.62 -5.61
CA GLY A 211 5.97 7.99 -6.60
C GLY A 211 6.36 9.22 -7.40
N ASP A 212 5.37 9.89 -7.98
CA ASP A 212 5.59 11.05 -8.85
C ASP A 212 5.11 12.34 -8.16
N ALA A 213 5.73 13.47 -8.47
CA ALA A 213 5.34 14.79 -7.92
C ALA A 213 3.82 15.06 -8.05
N PRO A 214 3.20 15.77 -7.09
CA PRO A 214 1.77 16.04 -7.11
C PRO A 214 1.36 16.89 -8.32
N ILE A 215 0.06 16.85 -8.61
CA ILE A 215 -0.59 17.78 -9.52
C ILE A 215 -1.54 18.61 -8.68
N SER A 216 -1.38 19.93 -8.72
CA SER A 216 -2.15 20.87 -7.92
C SER A 216 -2.82 21.92 -8.79
N GLU A 217 -4.07 22.24 -8.49
CA GLU A 217 -4.76 23.40 -9.06
C GLU A 217 -4.92 24.51 -8.02
N PRO A 218 -5.10 25.78 -8.45
CA PRO A 218 -5.43 26.88 -7.55
C PRO A 218 -6.65 26.55 -6.69
N GLY A 219 -6.49 26.63 -5.36
CA GLY A 219 -7.55 26.34 -4.39
C GLY A 219 -7.59 24.90 -3.86
N ASP A 220 -6.67 24.04 -4.33
CA ASP A 220 -6.45 22.73 -3.70
C ASP A 220 -5.78 22.87 -2.34
N ILE A 221 -6.15 21.97 -1.42
CA ILE A 221 -5.55 21.77 -0.12
C ILE A 221 -4.83 20.42 -0.12
N PRO A 222 -3.56 20.36 0.34
CA PRO A 222 -2.87 19.10 0.50
C PRO A 222 -3.50 18.29 1.65
N VAL A 223 -3.91 17.05 1.35
CA VAL A 223 -4.49 16.11 2.31
C VAL A 223 -3.66 14.84 2.32
N PHE A 224 -3.27 14.39 3.51
CA PHE A 224 -2.33 13.30 3.72
C PHE A 224 -3.01 12.11 4.40
N TRP A 225 -2.85 10.92 3.84
CA TRP A 225 -3.30 9.67 4.43
C TRP A 225 -2.10 8.81 4.79
N ALA A 226 -2.22 8.01 5.86
CA ALA A 226 -1.23 6.96 6.12
C ALA A 226 -1.11 6.05 4.89
N CYS A 227 0.09 5.56 4.62
CA CYS A 227 0.38 4.76 3.43
C CYS A 227 0.97 3.40 3.81
N GLY A 228 0.57 2.36 3.08
CA GLY A 228 1.08 0.99 3.19
C GLY A 228 2.54 0.81 2.77
N VAL A 229 3.24 1.89 2.42
CA VAL A 229 4.71 1.96 2.25
C VAL A 229 5.42 2.25 3.59
N THR A 230 4.70 2.59 4.67
CA THR A 230 5.27 2.73 6.03
C THR A 230 6.08 1.50 6.49
N PRO A 231 5.65 0.25 6.21
CA PRO A 231 6.49 -0.93 6.44
C PRO A 231 7.84 -0.89 5.70
N GLN A 232 7.95 -0.29 4.52
CA GLN A 232 9.23 -0.15 3.80
C GLN A 232 10.15 0.84 4.52
N ALA A 233 9.64 1.98 4.99
CA ALA A 233 10.41 2.90 5.83
C ALA A 233 10.87 2.23 7.14
N MET A 234 10.01 1.42 7.75
CA MET A 234 10.36 0.60 8.91
C MET A 234 11.49 -0.38 8.58
N VAL A 235 11.44 -1.07 7.44
CA VAL A 235 12.52 -1.98 6.98
C VAL A 235 13.84 -1.22 6.86
N MET A 236 13.85 -0.06 6.20
CA MET A 236 15.06 0.75 6.00
C MET A 236 15.66 1.22 7.33
N ALA A 237 14.81 1.62 8.28
CA ALA A 237 15.24 2.09 9.60
C ALA A 237 15.68 0.95 10.54
N SER A 238 14.96 -0.18 10.53
CA SER A 238 15.16 -1.29 11.48
C SER A 238 16.14 -2.35 10.97
N LYS A 239 16.47 -2.33 9.68
CA LYS A 239 17.49 -3.16 9.04
C LYS A 239 17.34 -4.65 9.32
N PRO A 240 16.15 -5.25 9.05
CA PRO A 240 15.97 -6.69 9.19
C PRO A 240 16.95 -7.42 8.26
N PRO A 241 17.35 -8.66 8.58
CA PRO A 241 18.28 -9.42 7.74
C PRO A 241 17.74 -9.63 6.32
N LEU A 242 16.42 -9.80 6.18
CA LEU A 242 15.72 -9.89 4.91
C LEU A 242 14.32 -9.28 5.04
N ALA A 243 13.88 -8.56 4.03
CA ALA A 243 12.47 -8.23 3.84
C ALA A 243 12.13 -8.24 2.35
N ILE A 244 10.99 -8.81 2.00
CA ILE A 244 10.46 -8.78 0.63
C ILE A 244 9.16 -7.98 0.64
N THR A 245 9.06 -6.97 -0.21
CA THR A 245 7.82 -6.21 -0.37
C THR A 245 7.40 -6.18 -1.83
N HIS A 246 6.16 -5.79 -2.09
CA HIS A 246 5.80 -5.27 -3.40
C HIS A 246 6.53 -3.93 -3.68
N ALA A 247 6.73 -3.59 -4.94
CA ALA A 247 7.17 -2.25 -5.33
C ALA A 247 6.00 -1.24 -5.22
N PRO A 248 6.22 0.02 -4.79
CA PRO A 248 5.17 1.02 -4.73
C PRO A 248 4.43 1.16 -6.06
N GLY A 249 3.10 1.11 -6.01
CA GLY A 249 2.25 1.13 -7.20
C GLY A 249 2.02 -0.24 -7.86
N HIS A 250 2.70 -1.31 -7.40
CA HIS A 250 2.61 -2.67 -7.94
C HIS A 250 2.04 -3.65 -6.90
N MET A 251 0.82 -3.40 -6.41
CA MET A 251 0.21 -4.19 -5.33
C MET A 251 -0.29 -5.55 -5.80
N LEU A 252 -0.60 -6.43 -4.85
CA LEU A 252 -1.31 -7.69 -5.12
C LEU A 252 -2.81 -7.40 -5.31
N ILE A 253 -3.39 -7.87 -6.42
CA ILE A 253 -4.84 -7.81 -6.64
C ILE A 253 -5.50 -9.03 -5.99
N THR A 254 -6.42 -8.78 -5.07
CA THR A 254 -7.12 -9.83 -4.30
C THR A 254 -8.50 -10.15 -4.90
N ASP A 255 -9.14 -11.19 -4.38
CA ASP A 255 -10.53 -11.53 -4.74
C ASP A 255 -11.53 -10.92 -3.74
N ALA A 256 -11.04 -10.25 -2.69
CA ALA A 256 -11.86 -9.58 -1.70
C ALA A 256 -12.50 -8.31 -2.30
N PRO A 257 -13.84 -8.16 -2.29
CA PRO A 257 -14.47 -6.94 -2.75
C PRO A 257 -14.15 -5.77 -1.83
N ASP A 258 -13.81 -4.60 -2.39
CA ASP A 258 -13.50 -3.37 -1.64
C ASP A 258 -14.58 -3.00 -0.62
N ARG A 259 -15.84 -3.19 -1.02
CA ARG A 259 -17.03 -2.93 -0.17
C ARG A 259 -17.06 -3.77 1.10
N GLY A 260 -16.35 -4.90 1.15
CA GLY A 260 -16.24 -5.74 2.35
C GLY A 260 -15.47 -5.07 3.49
N PHE A 261 -14.66 -4.06 3.18
CA PHE A 261 -13.86 -3.31 4.16
C PHE A 261 -14.51 -1.99 4.61
N GLN A 262 -15.70 -1.68 4.09
CA GLN A 262 -16.45 -0.49 4.47
C GLN A 262 -17.18 -0.71 5.80
N VAL A 263 -17.01 0.22 6.74
CA VAL A 263 -17.78 0.26 7.99
C VAL A 263 -18.94 1.27 7.87
N PRO A 264 -20.02 1.11 8.65
CA PRO A 264 -21.17 2.01 8.65
C PRO A 264 -20.79 3.49 8.70
#